data_AF-A0A522UX64-F1
#
_entry.id   AF-A0A522UX64-F1
#
_cell.length_a   1.000
_cell.length_b   1.000
_cell.length_c   1.000
_cell.angle_alpha   90.00
_cell.angle_beta   90.00
_cell.angle_gamma   90.00
#
_symmetry.space_group_name_H-M   'P 1'
#
loop_
_entity.id
_entity.type
_entity.pdbx_description
1 polymer ?
#
loop_
_entity_poly.entity_id
_entity_poly.type
_entity_poly.pdbx_seq_one_letter_code
_entity_poly.pdbx_strand_id
1 'polypeptide(L)'
;MKAKGIEIEFTADNPANIRKALQSHKNILIRGIQGVGKITNTMKAVKDEPHVYYVGNPFDYEGKKRPVSYEKYLLYINSLKSDLTVVDDMKKLLEMDSPMILIIDEIYGRSSSQMELIGRLLDRPNTRVIQIVGCMKYMGKLIDKIDIIIDLHHDGAFSVDKDLARSICSVLGSKEQTLFN
;
A
#
# COMPACT_ATOMS: atom_id res chain seq x y z
N MET A 1 -4.90 27.88 -0.40
CA MET A 1 -3.50 27.77 -0.86
C MET A 1 -3.23 26.32 -1.22
N LYS A 2 -2.93 26.00 -2.49
CA LYS A 2 -2.43 24.65 -2.84
C LYS A 2 -1.02 24.53 -2.26
N ALA A 3 -0.78 23.56 -1.39
CA ALA A 3 0.57 23.23 -0.97
C ALA A 3 1.39 22.97 -2.26
N LYS A 4 2.52 23.67 -2.43
CA LYS A 4 3.50 23.32 -3.47
C LYS A 4 3.89 21.87 -3.17
N GLY A 5 3.49 20.95 -4.04
CA GLY A 5 3.91 19.55 -3.94
C GLY A 5 5.43 19.52 -3.93
N ILE A 6 6.02 18.82 -2.97
CA ILE A 6 7.44 18.48 -3.05
C ILE A 6 7.57 17.56 -4.25
N GLU A 7 8.21 18.04 -5.31
CA GLU A 7 8.46 17.25 -6.50
C GLU A 7 9.54 16.21 -6.18
N ILE A 8 9.19 14.93 -6.25
CA ILE A 8 10.12 13.84 -5.99
C ILE A 8 10.90 13.58 -7.27
N GLU A 9 12.21 13.82 -7.24
CA GLU A 9 13.10 13.36 -8.30
C GLU A 9 13.32 11.84 -8.14
N PHE A 10 12.71 11.07 -9.04
CA PHE A 10 12.85 9.62 -9.07
C PHE A 10 14.17 9.19 -9.70
N THR A 11 14.74 8.13 -9.16
CA THR A 11 16.00 7.51 -9.62
C THR A 11 15.78 6.04 -9.98
N ALA A 12 16.84 5.33 -10.38
CA ALA A 12 16.78 3.88 -10.55
C ALA A 12 16.65 3.09 -9.23
N ASP A 13 16.89 3.72 -8.07
CA ASP A 13 16.80 3.07 -6.76
C ASP A 13 15.38 3.15 -6.20
N ASN A 14 14.61 2.08 -6.42
CA ASN A 14 13.24 1.94 -5.94
C ASN A 14 13.09 2.13 -4.42
N PRO A 15 13.87 1.45 -3.55
CA PRO A 15 13.87 1.72 -2.11
C PRO A 15 14.10 3.19 -1.76
N ALA A 16 15.07 3.86 -2.40
CA ALA A 16 15.33 5.28 -2.15
C ALA A 16 14.16 6.17 -2.56
N ASN A 17 13.53 5.90 -3.70
CA ASN A 17 12.35 6.63 -4.18
C ASN A 17 11.16 6.51 -3.20
N ILE A 18 10.90 5.31 -2.67
CA ILE A 18 9.87 5.09 -1.65
C ILE A 18 10.22 5.87 -0.38
N ARG A 19 11.48 5.85 0.05
CA ARG A 19 11.95 6.60 1.23
C ARG A 19 11.75 8.11 1.07
N LYS A 20 12.06 8.68 -0.10
CA LYS A 20 11.77 10.10 -0.40
C LYS A 20 10.28 10.41 -0.23
N ALA A 21 9.41 9.54 -0.75
CA ALA A 21 7.97 9.73 -0.61
C ALA A 21 7.48 9.64 0.84
N LEU A 22 8.07 8.77 1.66
CA LEU A 22 7.75 8.66 3.09
C LEU A 22 8.10 9.92 3.88
N GLN A 23 9.05 10.73 3.42
CA GLN A 23 9.43 11.99 4.07
C GLN A 23 8.40 13.10 3.83
N SER A 24 7.68 13.07 2.70
CA SER A 24 6.79 14.16 2.27
C SER A 24 5.30 13.80 2.25
N HIS A 25 4.96 12.51 2.33
CA HIS A 25 3.58 12.04 2.19
C HIS A 25 3.19 11.07 3.31
N LYS A 26 1.90 11.12 3.68
CA LYS A 26 1.34 10.27 4.73
C LYS A 26 0.76 8.98 4.14
N ASN A 27 -0.02 9.09 3.07
CA ASN A 27 -0.70 7.96 2.45
C ASN A 27 -0.10 7.69 1.06
N ILE A 28 0.65 6.60 0.93
CA ILE A 28 1.39 6.26 -0.28
C ILE A 28 0.76 5.01 -0.89
N LEU A 29 0.50 5.05 -2.20
CA LEU A 29 0.12 3.87 -2.97
C LEU A 29 1.33 3.41 -3.80
N ILE A 30 1.74 2.16 -3.60
CA ILE A 30 2.79 1.50 -4.37
C ILE A 30 2.14 0.52 -5.33
N ARG A 31 2.42 0.70 -6.61
CA ARG A 31 2.08 -0.21 -7.69
C ARG A 31 3.33 -0.49 -8.53
N GLY A 32 3.21 -1.35 -9.52
CA GLY A 32 4.35 -1.72 -10.35
C GLY A 32 4.11 -3.01 -11.11
N ILE A 33 4.90 -3.19 -12.16
CA ILE A 33 4.89 -4.38 -13.00
C ILE A 33 5.11 -5.66 -12.19
N GLN A 34 4.68 -6.79 -12.73
CA GLN A 34 4.90 -8.08 -12.11
C GLN A 34 6.41 -8.35 -11.94
N GLY A 35 6.80 -8.92 -10.81
CA GLY A 35 8.21 -9.27 -10.56
C GLY A 35 9.12 -8.13 -10.10
N VAL A 36 8.65 -6.87 -10.05
CA VAL A 36 9.49 -5.73 -9.59
C VAL A 36 9.82 -5.74 -8.09
N GLY A 37 9.24 -6.67 -7.32
CA GLY A 37 9.51 -6.79 -5.89
C GLY A 37 8.91 -5.66 -5.05
N LYS A 38 7.66 -5.26 -5.31
CA LYS A 38 6.96 -4.16 -4.60
C LYS A 38 7.11 -4.23 -3.07
N ILE A 39 6.77 -5.38 -2.49
CA ILE A 39 6.88 -5.60 -1.04
C ILE A 39 8.34 -5.58 -0.57
N THR A 40 9.25 -6.19 -1.32
CA THR A 40 10.68 -6.22 -1.00
C THR A 40 11.29 -4.82 -0.99
N ASN A 41 10.99 -4.00 -1.99
CA ASN A 41 11.46 -2.62 -2.07
C ASN A 41 10.82 -1.74 -0.98
N THR A 42 9.55 -1.97 -0.65
CA THR A 42 8.87 -1.29 0.45
C THR A 42 9.54 -1.61 1.79
N MET A 43 9.79 -2.89 2.08
CA MET A 43 10.46 -3.32 3.31
C MET A 43 11.89 -2.76 3.42
N LYS A 44 12.64 -2.71 2.31
CA LYS A 44 13.95 -2.06 2.26
C LYS A 44 13.87 -0.56 2.54
N ALA A 45 12.82 0.11 2.07
CA ALA A 45 12.64 1.55 2.29
C ALA A 45 12.38 1.89 3.76
N VAL A 46 11.66 1.03 4.48
CA VAL A 46 11.32 1.19 5.91
C VAL A 46 12.20 0.38 6.86
N LYS A 47 13.32 -0.16 6.39
CA LYS A 47 14.16 -1.11 7.15
C LYS A 47 14.53 -0.56 8.53
N ASP A 48 14.95 0.70 8.57
CA ASP A 48 15.44 1.38 9.78
C ASP A 48 14.35 2.16 10.52
N GLU A 49 13.10 2.11 10.04
CA GLU A 49 11.96 2.75 10.71
C GLU A 49 11.45 1.87 11.86
N PRO A 50 11.19 2.45 13.05
CA PRO A 50 10.53 1.74 14.14
C PRO A 50 9.02 1.64 13.90
N HIS A 51 8.34 0.79 14.67
CA HIS A 51 6.88 0.71 14.71
C HIS A 51 6.22 0.49 13.33
N VAL A 52 6.77 -0.46 12.58
CA VAL A 52 6.23 -0.88 11.28
C VAL A 52 5.30 -2.07 11.48
N TYR A 53 4.08 -1.92 10.98
CA TYR A 53 3.02 -2.91 11.05
C TYR A 53 2.68 -3.40 9.65
N TYR A 54 2.31 -4.67 9.53
CA TYR A 54 1.99 -5.29 8.25
C TYR A 54 0.66 -6.02 8.30
N VAL A 55 -0.23 -5.66 7.39
CA VAL A 55 -1.50 -6.36 7.13
C VAL A 55 -1.41 -7.00 5.76
N GLY A 56 -1.17 -8.30 5.73
CA GLY A 56 -1.13 -9.07 4.48
C GLY A 56 -2.53 -9.39 3.94
N ASN A 57 -2.55 -9.91 2.72
CA ASN A 57 -3.73 -10.50 2.10
C ASN A 57 -3.37 -11.91 1.60
N PRO A 58 -4.13 -12.95 1.98
CA PRO A 58 -3.88 -14.31 1.49
C PRO A 58 -4.12 -14.48 -0.02
N PHE A 59 -4.76 -13.51 -0.67
CA PHE A 59 -5.01 -13.48 -2.10
C PHE A 59 -4.18 -12.38 -2.79
N ASP A 60 -3.86 -12.59 -4.07
CA ASP A 60 -3.32 -11.56 -4.95
C ASP A 60 -4.44 -10.79 -5.68
N TYR A 61 -4.07 -9.85 -6.56
CA TYR A 61 -5.03 -9.03 -7.30
C TYR A 61 -5.88 -9.81 -8.33
N GLU A 62 -5.51 -11.06 -8.65
CA GLU A 62 -6.25 -11.96 -9.54
C GLU A 62 -7.15 -12.93 -8.76
N GLY A 63 -7.14 -12.85 -7.42
CA GLY A 63 -7.87 -13.76 -6.54
C GLY A 63 -7.19 -15.12 -6.37
N LYS A 64 -5.95 -15.27 -6.80
CA LYS A 64 -5.18 -16.49 -6.56
C LYS A 64 -4.63 -16.45 -5.15
N LYS A 65 -4.70 -17.60 -4.46
CA LYS A 65 -4.01 -17.76 -3.17
C LYS A 65 -2.52 -17.58 -3.38
N ARG A 66 -1.85 -16.91 -2.43
CA ARG A 66 -0.40 -16.73 -2.47
C ARG A 66 0.31 -18.10 -2.60
N PRO A 67 1.34 -18.21 -3.47
CA PRO A 67 2.03 -19.47 -3.71
C PRO A 67 2.74 -19.96 -2.44
N VAL A 68 2.88 -21.28 -2.30
CA VAL A 68 3.65 -21.97 -1.24
C VAL A 68 3.12 -21.80 0.20
N SER A 69 1.83 -21.43 0.35
CA SER A 69 1.12 -21.12 1.61
C SER A 69 1.40 -19.72 2.16
N TYR A 70 0.34 -19.10 2.70
CA TYR A 70 0.39 -17.74 3.25
C TYR A 70 1.37 -17.62 4.43
N GLU A 71 1.53 -18.67 5.23
CA GLU A 71 2.49 -18.71 6.34
C GLU A 71 3.93 -18.55 5.88
N LYS A 72 4.34 -19.26 4.81
CA LYS A 72 5.69 -19.10 4.26
C LYS A 72 5.92 -17.71 3.69
N TYR A 73 4.86 -17.11 3.13
CA TYR A 73 4.90 -15.73 2.70
C TYR A 73 5.13 -14.78 3.87
N LEU A 74 4.41 -14.94 4.99
CA LEU A 74 4.64 -14.15 6.21
C LEU A 74 6.05 -14.35 6.79
N LEU A 75 6.59 -15.57 6.77
CA LEU A 75 7.98 -15.83 7.17
C LEU A 75 8.99 -15.11 6.28
N TYR A 76 8.75 -15.07 4.97
CA TYR A 76 9.56 -14.28 4.05
C TYR A 76 9.47 -12.79 4.36
N ILE A 77 8.26 -12.27 4.63
CA ILE A 77 8.09 -10.86 4.98
C ILE A 77 8.81 -10.50 6.29
N ASN A 78 8.70 -11.34 7.31
CA ASN A 78 9.42 -11.15 8.58
C ASN A 78 10.95 -11.25 8.43
N SER A 79 11.45 -12.00 7.44
CA SER A 79 12.91 -12.06 7.20
C SER A 79 13.47 -10.79 6.56
N LEU A 80 12.62 -9.96 5.93
CA LEU A 80 13.01 -8.67 5.37
C LEU A 80 13.15 -7.58 6.45
N LYS A 81 12.42 -7.69 7.56
CA LYS A 81 12.47 -6.78 8.72
C LYS A 81 12.08 -7.56 9.99
N SER A 82 13.05 -7.82 10.86
CA SER A 82 12.88 -8.72 12.02
C SER A 82 11.99 -8.17 13.14
N ASP A 83 11.86 -6.85 13.24
CA ASP A 83 11.03 -6.13 14.21
C ASP A 83 9.65 -5.75 13.65
N LEU A 84 9.27 -6.29 12.49
CA LEU A 84 7.96 -6.08 11.89
C LEU A 84 6.85 -6.73 12.74
N THR A 85 5.77 -5.99 12.98
CA THR A 85 4.57 -6.57 13.62
C THR A 85 3.55 -6.97 12.56
N VAL A 86 3.33 -8.27 12.38
CA VAL A 86 2.24 -8.78 11.53
C VAL A 86 0.92 -8.68 12.28
N VAL A 87 -0.08 -8.09 11.64
CA VAL A 87 -1.38 -7.79 12.22
C VAL A 87 -2.44 -8.70 11.60
N ASP A 88 -3.12 -9.45 12.46
CA ASP A 88 -4.23 -10.33 12.12
C ASP A 88 -5.58 -9.60 12.15
N ASP A 89 -5.74 -8.66 13.07
CA ASP A 89 -6.95 -7.87 13.28
C ASP A 89 -6.65 -6.36 13.18
N MET A 90 -7.11 -5.75 12.08
CA MET A 90 -6.97 -4.31 11.84
C MET A 90 -7.70 -3.44 12.87
N LYS A 91 -8.67 -3.98 13.63
CA LYS A 91 -9.36 -3.19 14.67
C LYS A 91 -8.40 -2.76 15.77
N LYS A 92 -7.45 -3.62 16.16
CA LYS A 92 -6.43 -3.30 17.17
C LYS A 92 -5.62 -2.07 16.79
N LEU A 93 -5.36 -1.86 15.50
CA LEU A 93 -4.63 -0.70 14.99
C LEU A 93 -5.39 0.62 15.20
N LEU A 94 -6.72 0.60 15.24
CA LEU A 94 -7.52 1.79 15.50
C LEU A 94 -7.46 2.24 16.97
N GLU A 95 -7.03 1.36 17.87
CA GLU A 95 -6.92 1.62 19.31
C GLU A 95 -5.52 2.12 19.70
N MET A 96 -4.56 2.15 18.77
CA MET A 96 -3.18 2.53 19.03
C MET A 96 -2.92 4.03 18.86
N ASP A 97 -2.50 4.70 19.92
CA ASP A 97 -2.20 6.15 19.90
C ASP A 97 -0.76 6.48 19.47
N SER A 98 0.14 5.50 19.46
CA SER A 98 1.53 5.70 19.03
C SER A 98 1.64 5.95 17.52
N PRO A 99 2.61 6.78 17.08
CA PRO A 99 2.94 6.90 15.67
C PRO A 99 3.33 5.56 15.05
N MET A 100 2.80 5.25 13.87
CA MET A 100 3.09 3.98 13.19
C MET A 100 3.18 4.12 11.67
N ILE A 101 3.97 3.23 11.07
CA ILE A 101 3.94 2.98 9.61
C ILE A 101 3.18 1.69 9.39
N LEU A 102 2.06 1.78 8.67
CA LEU A 102 1.21 0.63 8.34
C LEU A 102 1.39 0.26 6.87
N ILE A 103 1.85 -0.96 6.62
CA ILE A 103 1.90 -1.55 5.28
C ILE A 103 0.67 -2.43 5.07
N ILE A 104 -0.10 -2.13 4.03
CA ILE A 104 -1.28 -2.91 3.63
C ILE A 104 -0.98 -3.54 2.29
N ASP A 105 -0.81 -4.86 2.26
CA ASP A 105 -0.53 -5.59 1.02
C ASP A 105 -1.82 -6.12 0.40
N GLU A 106 -2.09 -5.67 -0.82
CA GLU A 106 -3.26 -5.92 -1.66
C GLU A 106 -4.61 -5.58 -1.03
N ILE A 107 -5.56 -5.19 -1.88
CA ILE A 107 -6.95 -4.90 -1.48
C ILE A 107 -7.99 -5.78 -2.17
N TYR A 108 -7.60 -6.50 -3.22
CA TYR A 108 -8.52 -7.39 -3.90
C TYR A 108 -9.05 -8.47 -2.95
N GLY A 109 -10.34 -8.78 -3.04
CA GLY A 109 -10.99 -9.82 -2.24
C GLY A 109 -11.18 -9.47 -0.75
N ARG A 110 -10.81 -8.26 -0.30
CA ARG A 110 -11.13 -7.80 1.05
C ARG A 110 -12.62 -7.48 1.17
N SER A 111 -13.21 -7.76 2.33
CA SER A 111 -14.62 -7.48 2.60
C SER A 111 -14.89 -5.96 2.69
N SER A 112 -16.14 -5.55 2.52
CA SER A 112 -16.55 -4.15 2.71
C SER A 112 -16.18 -3.61 4.10
N SER A 113 -16.31 -4.44 5.14
CA SER A 113 -15.89 -4.08 6.50
C SER A 113 -14.38 -3.86 6.62
N GLN A 114 -13.56 -4.68 5.95
CA GLN A 114 -12.11 -4.47 5.89
C GLN A 114 -11.77 -3.19 5.12
N MET A 115 -12.44 -2.92 4.00
CA MET A 115 -12.22 -1.70 3.22
C MET A 115 -12.60 -0.43 4.01
N GLU A 116 -13.66 -0.49 4.81
CA GLU A 116 -14.02 0.60 5.73
C GLU A 116 -12.95 0.83 6.80
N LEU A 117 -12.42 -0.25 7.41
CA LEU A 117 -11.32 -0.16 8.37
C LEU A 117 -10.06 0.47 7.76
N ILE A 118 -9.68 0.07 6.54
CA ILE A 118 -8.57 0.67 5.80
C ILE A 118 -8.84 2.16 5.57
N GLY A 119 -10.07 2.51 5.16
CA GLY A 119 -10.49 3.90 5.00
C GLY A 119 -10.32 4.73 6.27
N ARG A 120 -10.65 4.18 7.44
CA ARG A 120 -10.46 4.83 8.74
C ARG A 120 -8.99 4.97 9.13
N LEU A 121 -8.18 3.96 8.84
CA LEU A 121 -6.73 3.98 9.11
C LEU A 121 -6.01 5.07 8.29
N LEU A 122 -6.39 5.25 7.03
CA LEU A 122 -5.88 6.32 6.15
C LEU A 122 -6.16 7.74 6.69
N ASP A 123 -7.23 7.92 7.46
CA ASP A 123 -7.59 9.23 8.04
C ASP A 123 -6.83 9.52 9.34
N ARG A 124 -6.29 8.51 10.04
CA ARG A 124 -5.67 8.69 11.36
C ARG A 124 -4.45 9.60 11.30
N PRO A 125 -4.33 10.65 12.14
CA PRO A 125 -3.22 11.60 12.06
C PRO A 125 -1.85 10.97 12.40
N ASN A 126 -1.83 9.94 13.25
CA ASN A 126 -0.62 9.27 13.72
C ASN A 126 -0.23 8.04 12.88
N THR A 127 -0.93 7.75 11.79
CA THR A 127 -0.66 6.58 10.95
C THR A 127 -0.21 7.02 9.57
N ARG A 128 1.00 6.60 9.18
CA ARG A 128 1.47 6.68 7.80
C ARG A 128 1.14 5.36 7.11
N VAL A 129 0.38 5.39 6.02
CA VAL A 129 -0.03 4.17 5.32
C VAL A 129 0.75 4.01 4.03
N ILE A 130 1.32 2.81 3.83
CA ILE A 130 1.85 2.36 2.55
C ILE A 130 0.96 1.23 2.05
N GLN A 131 0.19 1.51 1.01
CA GLN A 131 -0.69 0.54 0.40
C GLN A 131 -0.02 -0.04 -0.85
N ILE A 132 0.15 -1.36 -0.91
CA ILE A 132 0.72 -2.04 -2.07
C ILE A 132 -0.41 -2.69 -2.85
N VAL A 133 -0.51 -2.40 -4.15
CA VAL A 133 -1.54 -2.99 -5.01
C VAL A 133 -0.96 -3.50 -6.32
N GLY A 134 -1.49 -4.63 -6.80
CA GLY A 134 -1.27 -5.12 -8.15
C GLY A 134 -2.09 -4.34 -9.18
N CYS A 135 -3.29 -3.89 -8.80
CA CYS A 135 -4.18 -3.13 -9.66
C CYS A 135 -4.94 -2.05 -8.88
N MET A 136 -4.89 -0.80 -9.36
CA MET A 136 -5.58 0.33 -8.71
C MET A 136 -7.09 0.31 -8.90
N LYS A 137 -7.64 -0.42 -9.89
CA LYS A 137 -9.09 -0.35 -10.21
C LYS A 137 -9.98 -0.68 -9.00
N TYR A 138 -9.48 -1.49 -8.08
CA TYR A 138 -10.20 -1.91 -6.86
C TYR A 138 -10.15 -0.89 -5.72
N MET A 139 -9.34 0.17 -5.85
CA MET A 139 -9.19 1.20 -4.81
C MET A 139 -10.50 1.97 -4.57
N GLY A 140 -11.34 2.11 -5.61
CA GLY A 140 -12.59 2.86 -5.53
C GLY A 140 -12.36 4.26 -4.95
N LYS A 141 -13.16 4.64 -3.94
CA LYS A 141 -13.04 5.95 -3.25
C LYS A 141 -11.79 6.08 -2.37
N LEU A 142 -11.09 4.98 -2.03
CA LEU A 142 -9.86 5.08 -1.23
C LEU A 142 -8.76 5.84 -1.96
N ILE A 143 -8.80 5.89 -3.30
CA ILE A 143 -7.82 6.64 -4.09
C ILE A 143 -7.77 8.13 -3.73
N ASP A 144 -8.89 8.69 -3.26
CA ASP A 144 -8.98 10.11 -2.87
C ASP A 144 -8.22 10.41 -1.58
N LYS A 145 -7.91 9.39 -0.79
CA LYS A 145 -7.12 9.50 0.45
C LYS A 145 -5.62 9.34 0.21
N ILE A 146 -5.20 9.02 -1.01
CA ILE A 146 -3.80 8.79 -1.36
C ILE A 146 -3.11 10.12 -1.70
N ASP A 147 -2.00 10.37 -1.03
CA ASP A 147 -1.19 11.56 -1.21
C ASP A 147 -0.29 11.47 -2.44
N ILE A 148 0.23 10.27 -2.73
CA ILE A 148 1.10 10.00 -3.87
C ILE A 148 0.97 8.54 -4.32
N ILE A 149 1.08 8.33 -5.62
CA ILE A 149 1.09 7.01 -6.24
C ILE A 149 2.43 6.82 -6.90
N ILE A 150 3.13 5.74 -6.56
CA ILE A 150 4.44 5.38 -7.11
C ILE A 150 4.28 4.11 -7.93
N ASP A 151 4.62 4.17 -9.21
CA ASP A 151 4.71 2.99 -10.09
C ASP A 151 6.15 2.53 -10.17
N LEU A 152 6.41 1.29 -9.73
CA LEU A 152 7.73 0.69 -9.71
C LEU A 152 7.98 -0.11 -11.00
N HIS A 153 9.16 0.12 -11.57
CA HIS A 153 9.70 -0.55 -12.74
C HIS A 153 11.06 -1.18 -12.42
N HIS A 154 11.59 -2.02 -13.31
CA HIS A 154 12.87 -2.70 -13.08
C HIS A 154 14.05 -1.73 -13.00
N ASP A 155 13.94 -0.58 -13.66
CA ASP A 155 14.96 0.45 -13.85
C ASP A 155 14.66 1.76 -13.11
N GLY A 156 13.62 1.79 -12.26
CA GLY A 156 13.29 2.95 -11.45
C GLY A 156 11.81 3.03 -11.10
N ALA A 157 11.36 4.24 -10.80
CA ALA A 157 9.96 4.51 -10.50
C ALA A 157 9.52 5.86 -11.06
N PHE A 158 8.21 6.08 -11.12
CA PHE A 158 7.64 7.40 -11.39
C PHE A 158 6.36 7.62 -10.58
N SER A 159 5.97 8.88 -10.44
CA SER A 159 4.68 9.24 -9.86
C SER A 159 3.56 9.10 -10.89
N VAL A 160 2.45 8.48 -10.49
CA VAL A 160 1.22 8.48 -11.29
C VAL A 160 0.37 9.67 -10.90
N ASP A 161 -0.13 10.39 -11.91
CA ASP A 161 -1.08 11.48 -11.71
C ASP A 161 -2.37 10.97 -11.03
N LYS A 162 -2.87 11.74 -10.05
CA LYS A 162 -4.02 11.32 -9.25
C LYS A 162 -5.32 11.36 -10.04
N ASP A 163 -5.47 12.31 -10.96
CA ASP A 163 -6.69 12.41 -11.75
C ASP A 163 -6.77 11.25 -12.75
N LEU A 164 -5.64 10.86 -13.34
CA LEU A 164 -5.54 9.61 -14.10
C LEU A 164 -5.93 8.38 -13.24
N ALA A 165 -5.41 8.28 -12.01
CA ALA A 165 -5.72 7.17 -11.13
C ALA A 165 -7.21 7.12 -10.73
N ARG A 166 -7.84 8.28 -10.48
CA ARG A 166 -9.28 8.40 -10.25
C ARG A 166 -10.08 7.93 -11.47
N SER A 167 -9.68 8.36 -12.67
CA SER A 167 -10.32 7.91 -13.91
C SER A 167 -10.27 6.38 -14.05
N ILE A 168 -9.10 5.77 -13.81
CA ILE A 168 -8.93 4.31 -13.81
C ILE A 168 -9.90 3.65 -12.82
N CYS A 169 -9.97 4.14 -11.58
CA CYS A 169 -10.86 3.59 -10.55
C CYS A 169 -12.34 3.73 -10.93
N SER A 170 -12.75 4.88 -11.46
CA SER A 170 -14.15 5.13 -11.83
C SER A 170 -14.63 4.27 -13.01
N VAL A 171 -13.79 4.10 -14.03
CA VAL A 171 -14.15 3.40 -15.27
C VAL A 171 -14.05 1.89 -15.11
N LEU A 172 -12.99 1.40 -14.45
CA LEU A 172 -12.70 -0.03 -14.35
C LEU A 172 -13.14 -0.66 -13.02
N GLY A 173 -13.29 0.12 -11.96
CA GLY A 173 -13.69 -0.37 -10.63
C GLY A 173 -15.19 -0.57 -10.47
N SER A 174 -16.01 0.11 -11.30
CA SER A 174 -17.47 0.08 -11.22
C SER A 174 -18.12 -1.22 -11.70
N LYS A 175 -17.37 -2.12 -12.36
CA LYS A 175 -17.93 -3.35 -12.96
C LYS A 175 -17.93 -4.59 -12.04
N GLU A 176 -17.17 -4.61 -10.95
CA GLU A 176 -16.98 -5.84 -10.14
C GLU A 176 -17.48 -5.71 -8.68
N GLN A 177 -17.84 -4.53 -8.18
CA GLN A 177 -18.47 -4.41 -6.85
C GLN A 177 -19.93 -4.91 -6.83
N THR A 178 -20.56 -5.10 -7.98
CA THR A 178 -21.90 -5.70 -8.12
C THR A 178 -21.93 -7.22 -7.90
N LEU A 179 -20.78 -7.90 -7.74
CA LEU A 179 -20.74 -9.34 -7.51
C LEU A 179 -20.75 -9.75 -6.02
N PHE A 180 -20.84 -8.77 -5.11
CA PHE A 180 -20.86 -9.01 -3.66
C PHE A 180 -22.00 -8.28 -2.91
N ASN A 181 -23.06 -7.89 -3.61
CA ASN A 181 -24.33 -7.45 -3.02
C ASN A 181 -25.37 -8.57 -3.09
#